data_AF-A0A4R9EY68-F1
#
_entry.id   AF-A0A4R9EY68-F1
#
_cell.length_a   1.000
_cell.length_b   1.000
_cell.length_c   1.000
_cell.angle_alpha   90.00
_cell.angle_beta   90.00
_cell.angle_gamma   90.00
#
_symmetry.space_group_name_H-M   'P 1'
#
loop_
_entity.id
_entity.type
_entity.pdbx_description
1 polymer ?
#
loop_
_entity_poly.entity_id
_entity_poly.type
_entity_poly.pdbx_seq_one_letter_code
_entity_poly.pdbx_strand_id
1 'polypeptide(L)' 'MSLRIVVTVKYVPDATGDRHFADDLTVDRDDVDGLLS' A
#
# COMPACT_ATOMS: atom_id res chain seq x y z
N MET A 1 14.90 -33.05 -3.20
CA MET A 1 14.86 -31.61 -3.52
C MET A 1 13.87 -30.94 -2.57
N SER A 2 14.17 -29.74 -2.08
CA SER A 2 13.26 -28.96 -1.22
C SER A 2 12.63 -27.82 -2.03
N LEU A 3 11.35 -27.54 -1.80
CA LEU A 3 10.64 -26.44 -2.45
C LEU A 3 11.00 -25.11 -1.76
N ARG A 4 11.18 -24.04 -2.56
CA ARG A 4 11.41 -22.68 -2.06
C ARG A 4 10.36 -21.75 -2.64
N ILE A 5 9.67 -21.03 -1.77
CA ILE A 5 8.64 -20.07 -2.14
C ILE A 5 9.13 -18.68 -1.72
N VAL A 6 9.07 -17.72 -2.64
CA VAL A 6 9.33 -16.31 -2.38
C VAL A 6 8.00 -15.58 -2.48
N VAL A 7 7.67 -14.80 -1.46
CA VAL A 7 6.49 -13.96 -1.43
C VAL A 7 6.95 -12.51 -1.44
N THR A 8 6.56 -11.78 -2.47
CA THR A 8 6.80 -10.34 -2.56
C THR A 8 5.63 -9.62 -1.91
N VAL A 9 5.94 -8.67 -1.03
CA VAL A 9 4.96 -7.86 -0.32
C VAL A 9 5.31 -6.39 -0.45
N LYS A 10 4.30 -5.52 -0.30
CA LYS A 10 4.49 -4.07 -0.32
C LYS A 10 3.68 -3.44 0.79
N TYR A 11 4.27 -2.50 1.50
CA TYR A 11 3.54 -1.67 2.44
C TYR A 11 2.83 -0.55 1.68
N VAL A 12 1.51 -0.51 1.81
CA VAL A 12 0.62 0.42 1.12
C VAL A 12 -0.43 0.92 2.10
N PRO A 13 -0.91 2.16 2.02
CA PRO A 13 -1.98 2.58 2.91
C PRO A 13 -3.28 1.84 2.66
N ASP A 14 -4.07 1.82 3.72
CA ASP A 14 -5.33 1.11 3.79
C ASP A 14 -6.24 1.47 2.61
N ALA A 15 -6.64 0.45 1.86
CA ALA A 15 -7.52 0.60 0.72
C ALA A 15 -8.97 0.88 1.11
N THR A 16 -9.34 0.62 2.38
CA THR A 16 -10.68 0.86 2.94
C THR A 16 -10.86 2.26 3.52
N GLY A 17 -9.75 3.00 3.73
CA GLY A 17 -9.78 4.40 4.14
C GLY A 17 -10.28 5.33 3.04
N ASP A 18 -10.62 6.56 3.43
CA ASP A 18 -11.04 7.59 2.49
C ASP A 18 -9.83 8.08 1.66
N ARG A 19 -9.94 8.02 0.33
CA ARG A 19 -8.84 8.29 -0.59
C ARG A 19 -9.34 9.13 -1.75
N HIS A 20 -8.75 10.31 -1.90
CA HIS A 20 -9.04 11.21 -3.00
C HIS A 20 -7.74 11.71 -3.60
N PHE A 21 -7.77 11.92 -4.92
CA PHE A 21 -6.69 12.62 -5.59
C PHE A 21 -6.78 14.11 -5.29
N ALA A 22 -5.64 14.74 -5.05
CA ALA A 22 -5.51 16.18 -5.12
C ALA A 22 -5.55 16.65 -6.58
N ASP A 23 -5.62 17.97 -6.79
CA ASP A 23 -5.71 18.58 -8.13
C ASP A 23 -4.50 18.26 -9.04
N ASP A 24 -3.36 17.92 -8.43
CA ASP A 24 -2.13 17.51 -9.13
C ASP A 24 -2.09 16.00 -9.47
N LEU A 25 -3.19 15.29 -9.23
CA LEU A 25 -3.35 13.84 -9.45
C LEU A 25 -2.46 12.98 -8.53
N THR A 26 -2.04 13.52 -7.39
CA THR A 26 -1.32 12.78 -6.35
C THR A 26 -2.20 12.49 -5.13
N VAL A 27 -1.69 11.68 -4.20
CA VAL A 27 -2.34 11.36 -2.92
C VAL A 27 -1.32 11.58 -1.82
N ASP A 28 -1.66 12.43 -0.84
CA ASP A 28 -0.87 12.59 0.38
C ASP A 28 -0.92 11.30 1.21
N ARG A 29 0.22 10.92 1.78
CA ARG A 29 0.41 9.64 2.49
C ARG A 29 1.00 9.82 3.89
N ASP A 30 1.34 11.04 4.30
CA ASP A 30 2.16 11.25 5.49
C ASP A 30 1.47 10.81 6.79
N ASP A 31 0.15 10.97 6.87
CA ASP A 31 -0.66 10.63 8.07
C ASP A 31 -1.63 9.44 7.85
N VAL A 32 -1.38 8.61 6.85
CA VAL A 32 -2.25 7.46 6.53
C VAL A 32 -1.65 6.16 7.04
N ASP A 33 -2.45 5.38 7.79
CA ASP A 33 -2.05 4.05 8.25
C ASP A 33 -1.71 3.12 7.08
N GLY A 34 -0.50 2.57 7.13
CA GLY A 34 -0.02 1.57 6.19
C GLY A 34 -0.42 0.15 6.59
N LEU A 35 -0.71 -0.68 5.60
CA LEU A 35 -0.97 -2.11 5.72
C LEU A 35 -0.06 -2.90 4.77
N LEU A 36 0.23 -4.15 5.13
CA LEU A 36 0.93 -5.07 4.24
C LEU A 36 -0.06 -5.60 3.19
N SER A 37 0.24 -5.36 1.91
CA SER A 37 -0.46 -5.97 0.79
C SER A 37 -0.01 -7.39 0.52
#